data_AF-A0A7V0NZI3-F1
#
_entry.id   AF-A0A7V0NZI3-F1
#
_cell.length_a   1.000
_cell.length_b   1.000
_cell.length_c   1.000
_cell.angle_alpha   90.00
_cell.angle_beta   90.00
_cell.angle_gamma   90.00
#
_symmetry.space_group_name_H-M   'P 1'
#
loop_
_entity.id
_entity.type
_entity.pdbx_description
1 polymer ?
#
loop_
_entity_poly.entity_id
_entity_poly.type
_entity_poly.pdbx_seq_one_letter_code
_entity_poly.pdbx_strand_id
1 'polypeptide(L)'
;MRLDRNILVYHDRDLTFRSFIRKNYNYGKAAYHIYTIYPEQKYLSSTSYFDFYVSIIRKYKTFKEKFMAFSLITLSQVATATGYYMAVLTKQNLKTAIPQRS
;
A
#
# COMPACT_ATOMS: atom_id res chain seq x y z
N MET A 1 14.15 -1.92 14.16
CA MET A 1 13.43 -3.05 13.54
C MET A 1 14.41 -3.87 12.71
N ARG A 2 14.71 -5.12 13.11
CA ARG A 2 15.45 -6.06 12.25
C ARG A 2 14.44 -6.72 11.33
N LEU A 3 14.52 -6.48 10.02
CA LEU A 3 13.77 -7.24 9.02
C LEU A 3 14.34 -8.68 9.03
N ASP A 4 13.49 -9.63 9.37
CA ASP A 4 13.81 -11.07 9.38
C ASP A 4 14.26 -11.52 7.97
N ARG A 5 15.29 -12.36 7.88
CA ARG A 5 15.80 -12.91 6.61
C ARG A 5 14.78 -13.83 5.92
N ASN A 6 13.72 -14.23 6.63
CA ASN A 6 12.62 -15.05 6.12
C ASN A 6 11.41 -14.24 5.64
N ILE A 7 11.59 -12.96 5.28
CA ILE A 7 10.54 -12.25 4.54
C ILE A 7 10.48 -12.86 3.14
N LEU A 8 9.69 -13.91 3.02
CA LEU A 8 9.16 -14.42 1.76
C LEU A 8 8.47 -13.24 1.08
N VAL A 9 9.20 -12.59 0.16
CA VAL A 9 8.62 -11.63 -0.77
C VAL A 9 7.57 -12.40 -1.54
N TYR A 10 6.30 -12.24 -1.18
CA TYR A 10 5.16 -12.78 -1.90
C TYR A 10 5.26 -12.25 -3.34
N HIS A 11 5.86 -13.05 -4.23
CA HIS A 11 5.85 -12.77 -5.65
C HIS A 11 4.42 -12.96 -6.10
N ASP A 12 3.76 -11.86 -6.43
CA ASP A 12 2.39 -11.87 -6.94
C ASP A 12 2.34 -12.74 -8.20
N ARG A 13 1.56 -13.81 -8.16
CA ARG A 13 1.36 -14.69 -9.32
C ARG A 13 0.35 -14.11 -10.32
N ASP A 14 -0.46 -13.13 -9.90
CA ASP A 14 -1.53 -12.54 -10.72
C ASP A 14 -1.25 -11.08 -11.09
N LEU A 15 -0.73 -10.86 -12.30
CA LEU A 15 -0.48 -9.53 -12.89
C LEU A 15 -1.75 -8.88 -13.47
N THR A 16 -2.95 -9.27 -13.01
CA THR A 16 -4.20 -8.72 -13.53
C THR A 16 -4.52 -7.36 -12.92
N PHE A 17 -5.19 -6.49 -13.68
CA PHE A 17 -5.65 -5.18 -13.21
C PHE A 17 -6.55 -5.28 -11.97
N ARG A 18 -7.41 -6.31 -11.91
CA ARG A 18 -8.27 -6.56 -10.75
C ARG A 18 -7.46 -6.93 -9.52
N SER A 19 -6.46 -7.80 -9.68
CA SER A 19 -5.54 -8.19 -8.59
C SER A 19 -4.76 -6.98 -8.09
N PHE A 20 -4.30 -6.10 -9.00
CA PHE A 20 -3.64 -4.84 -8.66
C PHE A 20 -4.53 -3.93 -7.79
N ILE A 21 -5.78 -3.69 -8.18
CA ILE A 21 -6.70 -2.86 -7.37
C ILE A 21 -6.96 -3.50 -6.01
N ARG A 22 -7.29 -4.80 -5.98
CA ARG A 22 -7.62 -5.53 -4.75
C ARG A 22 -6.45 -5.51 -3.76
N LYS A 23 -5.22 -5.63 -4.25
CA LYS A 23 -4.00 -5.56 -3.44
C LYS A 23 -3.86 -4.20 -2.77
N ASN A 24 -3.95 -3.12 -3.54
CA ASN A 24 -3.84 -1.76 -2.99
C ASN A 24 -4.98 -1.44 -2.00
N TYR A 25 -6.20 -1.91 -2.29
CA TYR A 25 -7.31 -1.84 -1.34
C TYR A 25 -6.98 -2.55 -0.01
N ASN A 26 -6.43 -3.76 -0.06
CA ASN A 26 -6.02 -4.48 1.14
C ASN A 26 -4.86 -3.79 1.88
N TYR A 27 -3.93 -3.15 1.17
CA TYR A 27 -2.89 -2.31 1.79
C TYR A 27 -3.48 -1.14 2.56
N GLY A 28 -4.53 -0.51 2.03
CA GLY A 28 -5.29 0.52 2.75
C GLY A 28 -5.84 0.03 4.08
N LYS A 29 -6.48 -1.15 4.07
CA LYS A 29 -7.00 -1.77 5.29
C LYS A 29 -5.88 -2.09 6.29
N ALA A 30 -4.77 -2.67 5.80
CA ALA A 30 -3.62 -2.99 6.63
C ALA A 30 -2.99 -1.72 7.25
N ALA A 31 -2.93 -0.61 6.50
CA ALA A 31 -2.43 0.66 7.01
C ALA A 31 -3.27 1.18 8.19
N TYR A 32 -4.60 1.02 8.15
CA TYR A 32 -5.46 1.34 9.30
C TYR A 32 -5.12 0.47 10.51
N HIS A 33 -4.93 -0.83 10.32
CA HIS A 33 -4.53 -1.73 11.42
C HIS A 33 -3.16 -1.39 12.00
N ILE A 34 -2.20 -1.00 11.17
CA ILE A 34 -0.88 -0.55 11.64
C ILE A 34 -1.02 0.75 12.44
N TYR A 35 -1.83 1.70 11.96
CA TYR A 35 -2.09 2.95 12.66
C TYR A 35 -2.72 2.74 14.04
N THR A 36 -3.67 1.79 14.16
CA THR A 36 -4.31 1.51 15.45
C THR A 36 -3.38 0.81 16.44
N ILE A 37 -2.44 -0.01 15.98
CA ILE A 37 -1.49 -0.72 16.85
C ILE A 37 -0.27 0.16 17.18
N TYR A 38 0.17 1.00 16.24
CA TYR A 38 1.38 1.81 16.35
C TYR A 38 1.12 3.28 15.96
N PRO A 39 0.30 4.02 16.75
CA PRO A 39 -0.06 5.41 16.43
C PRO A 39 1.15 6.36 16.40
N GLU A 40 2.24 6.01 17.09
CA GLU A 40 3.48 6.80 17.19
C GLU A 40 4.42 6.67 15.97
N GLN A 41 4.05 5.88 14.94
CA GLN A 41 4.89 5.78 13.75
C GLN A 41 4.92 7.11 13.01
N LYS A 42 6.12 7.71 12.95
CA LYS A 42 6.36 8.91 12.13
C LYS A 42 6.19 8.57 10.66
N TYR A 43 5.19 9.17 10.05
CA TYR A 43 4.99 9.13 8.61
C TYR A 43 6.12 9.89 7.89
N LEU A 44 6.49 9.42 6.69
CA LEU A 44 7.31 10.20 5.78
C LEU A 44 6.61 11.53 5.48
N SER A 45 7.41 12.59 5.28
CA SER A 45 6.86 13.90 4.93
C SER A 45 6.16 13.83 3.56
N SER A 46 5.15 14.68 3.36
CA SER A 46 4.44 14.77 2.08
C SER A 46 5.40 15.07 0.92
N THR A 47 6.45 15.85 1.16
CA THR A 47 7.50 16.16 0.18
C THR A 47 8.27 14.90 -0.22
N SER A 48 8.67 14.07 0.74
CA SER A 48 9.37 12.80 0.45
C SER A 48 8.51 11.83 -0.37
N TYR A 49 7.20 11.80 -0.14
CA TYR A 49 6.27 11.01 -0.98
C TYR A 49 6.17 11.57 -2.40
N PHE A 50 6.06 12.89 -2.54
CA PHE A 50 5.99 13.53 -3.85
C PHE A 50 7.25 13.26 -4.68
N ASP A 51 8.43 13.49 -4.08
CA ASP A 51 9.72 13.27 -4.73
C ASP A 51 9.89 11.81 -5.16
N PHE A 52 9.44 10.87 -4.32
CA PHE A 52 9.44 9.45 -4.66
C PHE A 52 8.60 9.16 -5.91
N TYR A 53 7.34 9.59 -5.97
CA TYR A 53 6.48 9.32 -7.14
C TYR A 53 6.96 10.05 -8.40
N VAL A 54 7.44 11.29 -8.26
CA VAL A 54 8.04 12.03 -9.37
C VAL A 54 9.28 11.29 -9.90
N SER A 55 10.12 10.75 -9.00
CA SER A 55 11.29 9.97 -9.42
C SER A 55 10.92 8.72 -10.21
N ILE A 56 9.79 8.07 -9.89
CA ILE A 56 9.27 6.91 -10.63
C ILE A 56 8.84 7.34 -12.03
N ILE A 57 8.05 8.41 -12.16
CA ILE A 57 7.55 8.87 -13.46
C ILE A 57 8.72 9.31 -14.36
N ARG A 58 9.74 9.96 -13.79
CA ARG A 58 10.93 10.40 -14.53
C ARG A 58 11.76 9.27 -15.14
N LYS A 59 11.65 8.03 -14.63
CA LYS A 59 12.37 6.86 -15.19
C LYS A 59 11.85 6.42 -16.56
N TYR A 60 10.60 6.74 -16.88
CA TYR A 60 10.00 6.37 -18.16
C TYR A 60 10.37 7.38 -19.25
N LYS A 61 10.66 6.90 -20.46
CA LYS A 61 11.19 7.74 -21.53
C LYS A 61 10.08 8.39 -22.35
N THR A 62 9.04 7.62 -22.67
CA THR A 62 7.95 8.09 -23.54
C THR A 62 6.81 8.72 -22.75
N PHE A 63 6.06 9.63 -23.39
CA PHE A 63 4.86 10.20 -22.78
C PHE A 63 3.81 9.14 -22.44
N LYS A 64 3.63 8.14 -23.31
CA LYS A 64 2.68 7.04 -23.10
C LYS A 64 3.01 6.22 -21.84
N GLU A 65 4.27 5.87 -21.63
CA GLU A 65 4.72 5.15 -20.43
C GLU A 65 4.55 6.00 -19.17
N LYS A 66 4.91 7.30 -19.24
CA LYS A 66 4.73 8.24 -18.13
C LYS A 66 3.26 8.35 -17.73
N PHE A 67 2.37 8.48 -18.72
CA PHE A 67 0.94 8.54 -18.50
C PHE A 67 0.42 7.26 -17.86
N MET A 68 0.79 6.09 -18.39
CA MET A 68 0.41 4.79 -17.82
C MET A 68 0.90 4.63 -16.38
N ALA A 69 2.16 4.98 -16.11
CA ALA A 69 2.73 4.94 -14.76
C ALA A 69 1.98 5.87 -13.81
N PHE A 70 1.70 7.10 -14.24
CA PHE A 70 0.91 8.05 -13.47
C PHE A 70 -0.51 7.53 -13.17
N SER A 71 -1.19 6.94 -14.16
CA SER A 71 -2.52 6.35 -13.98
C SER A 71 -2.49 5.19 -12.98
N LEU A 72 -1.50 4.30 -13.05
CA LEU A 72 -1.35 3.19 -12.12
C LEU A 72 -1.04 3.67 -10.70
N ILE A 73 -0.17 4.68 -10.55
CA ILE A 73 0.11 5.30 -9.25
C ILE A 73 -1.18 5.90 -8.69
N THR A 74 -1.89 6.73 -9.47
CA THR A 74 -3.14 7.36 -9.02
C THR A 74 -4.16 6.31 -8.59
N LEU A 75 -4.36 5.27 -9.39
CA LEU A 75 -5.29 4.19 -9.06
C LEU A 75 -4.88 3.44 -7.80
N SER A 76 -3.57 3.20 -7.60
CA SER A 76 -3.05 2.58 -6.39
C SER A 76 -3.38 3.41 -5.14
N GLN A 77 -3.23 4.74 -5.22
CA GLN A 77 -3.50 5.64 -4.11
C GLN A 77 -5.00 5.69 -3.79
N VAL A 78 -5.84 5.79 -4.82
CA VAL A 78 -7.30 5.77 -4.64
C VAL A 78 -7.75 4.46 -4.01
N ALA A 79 -7.32 3.31 -4.54
CA ALA A 79 -7.67 2.01 -3.98
C ALA A 79 -7.21 1.86 -2.51
N THR A 80 -5.99 2.30 -2.20
CA THR A 80 -5.44 2.30 -0.84
C THR A 80 -6.25 3.21 0.08
N ALA A 81 -6.57 4.43 -0.33
CA ALA A 81 -7.40 5.34 0.45
C ALA A 81 -8.79 4.75 0.70
N THR A 82 -9.44 4.21 -0.33
CA THR A 82 -10.74 3.54 -0.18
C THR A 82 -10.67 2.36 0.80
N GLY A 83 -9.63 1.54 0.73
CA GLY A 83 -9.40 0.44 1.68
C GLY A 83 -9.27 0.92 3.12
N TYR A 84 -8.50 1.98 3.33
CA TYR A 84 -8.33 2.60 4.65
C TYR A 84 -9.66 3.12 5.20
N TYR A 85 -10.37 3.94 4.43
CA TYR A 85 -11.67 4.50 4.84
C TYR A 85 -12.71 3.42 5.12
N MET A 86 -12.76 2.37 4.31
CA MET A 86 -13.67 1.24 4.56
C MET A 86 -13.33 0.51 5.86
N ALA A 87 -12.04 0.33 6.17
CA ALA A 87 -11.63 -0.28 7.43
C ALA A 87 -12.01 0.58 8.65
N VAL A 88 -11.89 1.92 8.52
CA VAL A 88 -12.35 2.90 9.52
C VAL A 88 -13.86 2.78 9.74
N LEU A 89 -14.65 2.85 8.66
CA LEU A 89 -16.12 2.82 8.72
C LEU A 89 -16.66 1.51 9.30
N THR A 90 -16.04 0.39 8.94
CA THR A 90 -16.48 -0.94 9.39
C THR A 90 -15.96 -1.32 10.77
N LYS A 91 -15.16 -0.46 11.43
CA LYS A 91 -14.46 -0.74 12.70
C LYS A 91 -13.95 -2.18 12.75
N GLN A 92 -13.29 -2.63 11.67
CA GLN A 92 -13.02 -4.06 11.49
C GLN A 92 -12.25 -4.61 12.71
N ASN A 93 -12.97 -5.40 13.52
CA ASN A 93 -12.51 -5.86 14.83
C ASN A 93 -11.28 -6.76 14.65
N LEU A 94 -10.25 -6.46 15.45
CA LEU A 94 -8.88 -6.98 15.46
C LEU A 94 -8.70 -8.50 15.67
N LYS A 95 -9.75 -9.32 15.56
CA LYS A 95 -9.71 -10.71 16.08
C LYS A 95 -9.05 -11.78 15.19
N THR A 96 -8.62 -11.48 13.96
CA THR A 96 -8.25 -12.57 13.01
C THR A 96 -6.81 -12.58 12.50
N ALA A 97 -5.89 -11.76 13.03
CA ALA A 97 -4.55 -11.66 12.43
C ALA A 97 -3.36 -11.69 13.41
N ILE A 98 -3.52 -12.21 14.63
CA ILE A 98 -2.37 -12.55 15.48
C ILE A 98 -2.44 -14.05 15.77
N PRO A 99 -1.64 -14.91 15.11
CA PRO A 99 -1.45 -16.26 15.59
C PRO A 99 -0.87 -16.15 17.01
N GLN A 100 -1.58 -16.72 17.99
CA GLN A 100 -1.03 -16.87 19.33
C GLN A 100 0.23 -17.73 19.21
N ARG A 101 1.39 -17.11 19.45
CA ARG A 101 2.61 -17.86 19.69
C ARG A 101 2.47 -18.49 21.07
N SER A 102 2.16 -19.78 21.09
CA SER A 102 2.37 -20.71 22.21
C SER A 102 3.86 -20.84 22.50
#